data_AF-A0A060NJM2-F1
#
_entry.id   AF-A0A060NJM2-F1
#
_cell.length_a   1.000
_cell.length_b   1.000
_cell.length_c   1.000
_cell.angle_alpha   90.00
_cell.angle_beta   90.00
_cell.angle_gamma   90.00
#
_symmetry.space_group_name_H-M   'P 1'
#
loop_
_entity.id
_entity.type
_entity.pdbx_description
1 polymer ?
#
loop_
_entity_poly.entity_id
_entity_poly.type
_entity_poly.pdbx_seq_one_letter_code
_entity_poly.pdbx_strand_id
1 'polypeptide(L)'
;MTFAAAPDPAYALMRDWTQRWSDLESDLARLLLHPHADSNFCTRLQTLQQQAHGLLQLDPDASLYWLLQLAASTSIGYSSSHALVCWALSRLVAPSLDCSPPQQLSLAHAALTMNIAMTQLQNTLAEQPHEPSAEQRAAIETHAARSAQWLRELGVTDADWLHTVELHHEPQDDLDTPTRLLQAVDRYAAQISPRETRAGRCVTDSGRQAVVAHSQGAVNAIGHALLRTVGICPPGSFVRLEDESTAVVLRRTDRPDAPWVARVLDAAGTTLAEPTLIDTRLDGCGIAAALVTQTVRVRLNHARLLHLSRIALAH
;
A
#
# COMPACT_ATOMS: atom_id res chain seq x y z
N MET A 1 -25.91 25.30 26.29
CA MET A 1 -24.51 25.14 26.76
C MET A 1 -23.82 24.15 25.83
N THR A 2 -23.06 24.68 24.88
CA THR A 2 -22.33 23.90 23.88
C THR A 2 -21.05 23.42 24.56
N PHE A 3 -21.02 22.17 25.04
CA PHE A 3 -19.76 21.53 25.41
C PHE A 3 -19.02 21.18 24.12
N ALA A 4 -18.29 22.14 23.57
CA ALA A 4 -17.20 21.83 22.66
C ALA A 4 -16.10 21.19 23.51
N ALA A 5 -16.19 19.88 23.74
CA ALA A 5 -15.06 19.11 24.24
C ALA A 5 -13.93 19.35 23.23
N ALA A 6 -12.83 19.99 23.68
CA ALA A 6 -11.63 20.08 22.88
C ALA A 6 -11.28 18.66 22.41
N PRO A 7 -10.97 18.44 21.13
CA PRO A 7 -10.62 17.10 20.66
C PRO A 7 -9.44 16.59 21.49
N ASP A 8 -9.51 15.32 21.90
CA ASP A 8 -8.43 14.60 22.59
C ASP A 8 -7.08 14.94 21.92
N PRO A 9 -6.04 15.36 22.68
CA PRO A 9 -4.72 15.63 22.14
C PRO A 9 -4.19 14.52 21.22
N ALA A 10 -4.49 13.25 21.54
CA ALA A 10 -4.14 12.12 20.69
C ALA A 10 -4.87 12.17 19.33
N TYR A 11 -6.12 12.61 19.31
CA TYR A 11 -6.91 12.81 18.09
C TYR A 11 -6.33 13.92 17.21
N ALA A 12 -5.87 15.03 17.80
CA ALA A 12 -5.22 16.13 17.08
C ALA A 12 -3.89 15.68 16.43
N LEU A 13 -3.08 14.92 17.17
CA LEU A 13 -1.84 14.33 16.66
C LEU A 13 -2.10 13.37 15.49
N MET A 14 -3.16 12.56 15.54
CA MET A 14 -3.51 11.67 14.42
C MET A 14 -3.94 12.46 13.18
N ARG A 15 -4.67 13.57 13.35
CA ARG A 15 -5.02 14.44 12.21
C ARG A 15 -3.78 15.03 11.55
N ASP A 16 -2.86 15.59 12.33
CA ASP A 16 -1.60 16.15 11.82
C ASP A 16 -0.80 15.07 11.07
N TRP A 17 -0.65 13.89 11.66
CA TRP A 17 0.04 12.77 11.02
C TRP A 17 -0.64 12.34 9.70
N THR A 18 -1.97 12.27 9.65
CA THR A 18 -2.68 11.96 8.38
C THR A 18 -2.52 13.06 7.34
N GLN A 19 -2.50 14.33 7.77
CA GLN A 19 -2.29 15.47 6.88
C GLN A 19 -0.90 15.42 6.24
N ARG A 20 0.14 15.13 7.04
CA ARG A 20 1.51 14.99 6.53
C ARG A 20 1.64 13.90 5.47
N TRP A 21 0.92 12.79 5.59
CA TRP A 21 0.88 11.77 4.54
C TRP A 21 0.15 12.25 3.29
N SER A 22 -0.98 12.93 3.44
CA SER A 22 -1.73 13.49 2.30
C SER A 22 -0.91 14.55 1.55
N ASP A 23 -0.22 15.43 2.26
CA ASP A 23 0.66 16.44 1.67
C ASP A 23 1.81 15.78 0.89
N LEU A 24 2.39 14.72 1.47
CA LEU A 24 3.46 13.95 0.83
C LEU A 24 2.98 13.25 -0.44
N GLU A 25 1.80 12.64 -0.41
CA GLU A 25 1.17 12.02 -1.57
C GLU A 25 0.93 13.04 -2.69
N SER A 26 0.37 14.20 -2.36
CA SER A 26 0.13 15.29 -3.31
C SER A 26 1.44 15.86 -3.87
N ASP A 27 2.47 15.97 -3.05
CA ASP A 27 3.79 16.43 -3.48
C ASP A 27 4.46 15.45 -4.44
N LEU A 28 4.37 14.15 -4.14
CA LEU A 28 4.86 13.09 -4.99
C LEU A 28 4.07 13.05 -6.31
N ALA A 29 2.74 13.16 -6.27
CA ALA A 29 1.90 13.19 -7.46
C ALA A 29 2.36 14.27 -8.45
N ARG A 30 2.59 15.49 -7.94
CA ARG A 30 3.07 16.62 -8.75
C ARG A 30 4.45 16.36 -9.35
N LEU A 31 5.36 15.77 -8.56
CA LEU A 31 6.70 15.45 -9.01
C LEU A 31 6.70 14.39 -10.13
N LEU A 32 5.87 13.35 -9.98
CA LEU A 32 5.79 12.24 -10.96
C LEU A 32 4.98 12.60 -12.22
N LEU A 33 4.02 13.52 -12.13
CA LEU A 33 3.25 14.00 -13.30
C LEU A 33 4.05 14.96 -14.18
N HIS A 34 4.97 15.73 -13.60
CA HIS A 34 5.75 16.74 -14.31
C HIS A 34 7.26 16.64 -14.02
N PRO A 35 7.89 15.47 -14.22
CA PRO A 35 9.25 15.24 -13.74
C PRO A 35 10.29 16.11 -14.46
N HIS A 36 10.13 16.34 -15.76
CA HIS A 36 11.05 17.19 -16.55
C HIS A 36 10.87 18.70 -16.33
N ALA A 37 9.81 19.12 -15.62
CA ALA A 37 9.64 20.53 -15.24
C ALA A 37 10.52 20.92 -14.04
N ASP A 38 11.08 19.93 -13.34
CA ASP A 38 11.88 20.13 -12.13
C ASP A 38 13.36 19.84 -12.35
N SER A 39 14.19 20.88 -12.33
CA SER A 39 15.65 20.74 -12.47
C SER A 39 16.32 20.03 -11.28
N ASN A 40 15.62 19.85 -10.16
CA ASN A 40 16.10 19.21 -8.94
C ASN A 40 15.33 17.91 -8.61
N PHE A 41 14.79 17.22 -9.62
CA PHE A 41 13.97 16.01 -9.47
C PHE A 41 14.55 15.03 -8.43
N CYS A 42 15.81 14.64 -8.57
CA CYS A 42 16.46 13.66 -7.69
C CYS A 42 16.47 14.11 -6.22
N THR A 43 16.87 15.36 -5.95
CA THR A 43 16.92 15.93 -4.60
C THR A 43 15.53 16.00 -3.97
N ARG A 44 14.51 16.39 -4.76
CA ARG A 44 13.13 16.44 -4.27
C ARG A 44 12.58 15.05 -3.96
N LEU A 45 12.82 14.07 -4.84
CA LEU A 45 12.41 12.68 -4.62
C LEU A 45 13.04 12.12 -3.34
N GLN A 46 14.34 12.33 -3.13
CA GLN A 46 15.04 11.89 -1.93
C GLN A 46 14.48 12.55 -0.66
N THR A 47 14.14 13.84 -0.74
CA THR A 47 13.51 14.56 0.38
C THR A 47 12.15 13.96 0.74
N LEU A 48 11.29 13.73 -0.26
CA LEU A 48 9.99 13.08 -0.06
C LEU A 48 10.15 11.66 0.49
N GLN A 49 11.09 10.89 -0.05
CA GLN A 49 11.40 9.54 0.41
C GLN A 49 11.82 9.52 1.89
N GLN A 50 12.69 10.45 2.31
CA GLN A 50 13.14 10.56 3.70
C GLN A 50 12.00 10.97 4.65
N GLN A 51 11.13 11.90 4.23
CA GLN A 51 9.95 12.30 4.99
C GLN A 51 8.97 11.13 5.16
N ALA A 52 8.69 10.40 4.07
CA ALA A 52 7.84 9.21 4.09
C ALA A 52 8.45 8.14 5.01
N HIS A 53 9.76 7.93 4.92
CA HIS A 53 10.47 6.98 5.76
C HIS A 53 10.34 7.32 7.24
N GLY A 54 10.52 8.59 7.60
CA GLY A 54 10.33 9.07 8.97
C GLY A 54 8.91 8.77 9.48
N LEU A 55 7.87 9.03 8.67
CA LEU A 55 6.49 8.72 9.04
C LEU A 55 6.26 7.21 9.19
N LEU A 56 6.79 6.39 8.28
CA LEU A 56 6.67 4.94 8.31
C LEU A 56 7.35 4.33 9.56
N GLN A 57 8.49 4.87 9.98
CA GLN A 57 9.21 4.42 11.18
C GLN A 57 8.46 4.75 12.48
N LEU A 58 7.65 5.82 12.51
CA LEU A 58 6.88 6.17 13.69
C LEU A 58 5.80 5.14 14.02
N ASP A 59 5.08 4.66 13.00
CA ASP A 59 4.07 3.61 13.16
C ASP A 59 3.78 2.90 11.82
N PRO A 60 4.45 1.77 11.55
CA PRO A 60 4.28 1.03 10.30
C PRO A 60 2.84 0.58 10.01
N ASP A 61 2.08 0.19 11.03
CA ASP A 61 0.71 -0.31 10.84
C ASP A 61 -0.26 0.83 10.55
N ALA A 62 -0.14 1.94 11.27
CA ALA A 62 -0.90 3.15 10.96
C ALA A 62 -0.60 3.65 9.55
N SER A 63 0.68 3.65 9.14
CA SER A 63 1.11 3.99 7.78
C SER A 63 0.48 3.12 6.72
N LEU A 64 0.54 1.79 6.87
CA LEU A 64 -0.10 0.86 5.95
C LEU A 64 -1.61 1.11 5.86
N TYR A 65 -2.27 1.23 7.03
CA TYR A 65 -3.69 1.55 7.10
C TYR A 65 -4.01 2.80 6.28
N TRP A 66 -3.31 3.90 6.54
CA TRP A 66 -3.60 5.20 5.91
C TRP A 66 -3.30 5.21 4.41
N LEU A 67 -2.18 4.65 3.98
CA LEU A 67 -1.84 4.54 2.56
C LEU A 67 -2.87 3.72 1.78
N LEU A 68 -3.39 2.65 2.39
CA LEU A 68 -4.49 1.87 1.82
C LEU A 68 -5.80 2.65 1.78
N GLN A 69 -6.10 3.46 2.80
CA GLN A 69 -7.28 4.35 2.75
C GLN A 69 -7.14 5.42 1.66
N LEU A 70 -5.96 6.04 1.51
CA LEU A 70 -5.70 7.01 0.45
C LEU A 70 -5.90 6.38 -0.93
N ALA A 71 -5.27 5.23 -1.18
CA ALA A 71 -5.40 4.48 -2.43
C ALA A 71 -6.84 4.00 -2.71
N ALA A 72 -7.68 3.83 -1.68
CA ALA A 72 -9.07 3.43 -1.83
C ALA A 72 -10.06 4.60 -1.91
N SER A 73 -9.67 5.80 -1.48
CA SER A 73 -10.57 6.95 -1.32
C SER A 73 -10.87 7.68 -2.63
N THR A 74 -9.94 7.65 -3.58
CA THR A 74 -10.07 8.35 -4.87
C THR A 74 -9.20 7.67 -5.94
N SER A 75 -9.74 7.60 -7.16
CA SER A 75 -8.99 7.23 -8.37
C SER A 75 -8.10 8.38 -8.88
N ILE A 76 -8.47 9.63 -8.55
CA ILE A 76 -7.66 10.82 -8.82
C ILE A 76 -6.39 10.72 -7.97
N GLY A 77 -5.22 10.66 -8.63
CA GLY A 77 -3.95 10.45 -7.94
C GLY A 77 -3.61 8.98 -7.64
N TYR A 78 -4.26 8.03 -8.31
CA TYR A 78 -3.98 6.59 -8.15
C TYR A 78 -2.47 6.26 -8.24
N SER A 79 -1.74 6.86 -9.19
CA SER A 79 -0.32 6.58 -9.43
C SER A 79 0.58 6.87 -8.23
N SER A 80 0.43 8.03 -7.58
CA SER A 80 1.21 8.41 -6.39
C SER A 80 0.86 7.57 -5.18
N SER A 81 -0.43 7.30 -4.96
CA SER A 81 -0.88 6.41 -3.89
C SER A 81 -0.35 4.97 -4.09
N HIS A 82 -0.41 4.45 -5.32
CA HIS A 82 0.15 3.14 -5.69
C HIS A 82 1.67 3.09 -5.47
N ALA A 83 2.40 4.12 -5.89
CA ALA A 83 3.83 4.24 -5.68
C ALA A 83 4.20 4.23 -4.18
N LEU A 84 3.46 4.97 -3.34
CA LEU A 84 3.66 4.97 -1.89
C LEU A 84 3.36 3.62 -1.24
N VAL A 85 2.31 2.91 -1.67
CA VAL A 85 2.02 1.57 -1.18
C VAL A 85 3.14 0.60 -1.55
N CYS A 86 3.58 0.59 -2.82
CA CYS A 86 4.68 -0.27 -3.27
C CYS A 86 5.99 0.03 -2.52
N TRP A 87 6.28 1.32 -2.31
CA TRP A 87 7.43 1.77 -1.52
C TRP A 87 7.34 1.29 -0.07
N ALA A 88 6.20 1.48 0.61
CA ALA A 88 6.04 1.09 2.01
C ALA A 88 6.18 -0.43 2.18
N LEU A 89 5.56 -1.22 1.30
CA LEU A 89 5.69 -2.67 1.31
C LEU A 89 7.15 -3.11 1.07
N SER A 90 7.83 -2.51 0.09
CA SER A 90 9.24 -2.79 -0.18
C SER A 90 10.12 -2.51 1.03
N ARG A 91 9.91 -1.35 1.70
CA ARG A 91 10.66 -0.96 2.90
C ARG A 91 10.44 -1.91 4.08
N LEU A 92 9.25 -2.49 4.20
CA LEU A 92 8.93 -3.41 5.29
C LEU A 92 9.45 -4.83 5.03
N VAL A 93 9.41 -5.30 3.78
CA VAL A 93 9.73 -6.70 3.44
C VAL A 93 11.21 -6.91 3.16
N ALA A 94 11.89 -5.96 2.50
CA ALA A 94 13.28 -6.12 2.08
C ALA A 94 14.27 -6.52 3.21
N PRO A 95 14.14 -6.03 4.46
CA PRO A 95 15.00 -6.47 5.56
C PRO A 95 14.93 -7.97 5.87
N SER A 96 13.81 -8.63 5.55
CA SER A 96 13.62 -10.08 5.78
C SER A 96 14.15 -10.97 4.65
N LEU A 97 14.65 -10.36 3.57
CA LEU A 97 15.14 -11.03 2.38
C LEU A 97 16.66 -10.80 2.16
N ASP A 98 17.37 -10.43 3.23
CA ASP A 98 18.81 -10.20 3.22
C ASP A 98 19.31 -9.13 2.22
N CYS A 99 18.42 -8.24 1.76
CA CYS A 99 18.82 -7.08 0.95
C CYS A 99 19.72 -6.16 1.77
N SER A 100 20.90 -5.83 1.26
CA SER A 100 21.82 -4.89 1.91
C SER A 100 21.23 -3.47 2.01
N PRO A 101 21.69 -2.62 2.96
CA PRO A 101 21.15 -1.26 3.09
C PRO A 101 21.17 -0.43 1.79
N PRO A 102 22.22 -0.48 0.94
CA PRO A 102 22.20 0.18 -0.37
C PRO A 102 21.09 -0.35 -1.28
N GLN A 103 20.98 -1.69 -1.42
CA GLN A 103 19.92 -2.30 -2.24
C GLN A 103 18.52 -1.92 -1.75
N GLN A 104 18.31 -1.85 -0.43
CA GLN A 104 17.03 -1.42 0.13
C GLN A 104 16.70 0.05 -0.19
N LEU A 105 17.72 0.91 -0.34
CA LEU A 105 17.53 2.32 -0.72
C LEU A 105 17.25 2.45 -2.22
N SER A 106 18.01 1.75 -3.06
CA SER A 106 17.78 1.71 -4.51
C SER A 106 16.39 1.14 -4.84
N LEU A 107 15.98 0.06 -4.15
CA LEU A 107 14.62 -0.48 -4.25
C LEU A 107 13.54 0.52 -3.80
N ALA A 108 13.80 1.30 -2.75
CA ALA A 108 12.86 2.31 -2.30
C ALA A 108 12.64 3.39 -3.36
N HIS A 109 13.72 3.89 -3.98
CA HIS A 109 13.60 4.85 -5.08
C HIS A 109 12.94 4.22 -6.32
N ALA A 110 13.28 2.98 -6.65
CA ALA A 110 12.64 2.22 -7.73
C ALA A 110 11.13 2.12 -7.51
N ALA A 111 10.68 1.71 -6.33
CA ALA A 111 9.25 1.58 -6.03
C ALA A 111 8.47 2.90 -6.16
N LEU A 112 9.09 4.04 -5.84
CA LEU A 112 8.46 5.35 -6.00
C LEU A 112 8.39 5.82 -7.45
N THR A 113 9.20 5.26 -8.35
CA THR A 113 9.43 5.83 -9.71
C THR A 113 9.28 4.84 -10.85
N MET A 114 9.04 3.56 -10.59
CA MET A 114 8.97 2.51 -11.62
C MET A 114 7.95 2.79 -12.74
N ASN A 115 6.92 3.56 -12.42
CA ASN A 115 5.82 3.91 -13.33
C ASN A 115 5.90 5.35 -13.87
N ILE A 116 7.02 6.06 -13.67
CA ILE A 116 7.11 7.51 -13.94
C ILE A 116 6.73 7.87 -15.38
N ALA A 117 7.11 7.03 -16.36
CA ALA A 117 6.79 7.26 -17.78
C ALA A 117 5.33 6.99 -18.14
N MET A 118 4.56 6.34 -17.26
CA MET A 118 3.13 6.09 -17.45
C MET A 118 2.26 6.71 -16.36
N THR A 119 2.77 7.60 -15.50
CA THR A 119 2.02 8.20 -14.38
C THR A 119 0.65 8.76 -14.79
N GLN A 120 0.62 9.57 -15.85
CA GLN A 120 -0.62 10.16 -16.36
C GLN A 120 -1.57 9.09 -16.90
N LEU A 121 -1.06 8.15 -17.71
CA LEU A 121 -1.84 7.04 -18.24
C LEU A 121 -2.39 6.16 -17.11
N GLN A 122 -1.62 5.91 -16.06
CA GLN A 122 -2.02 5.11 -14.91
C GLN A 122 -3.20 5.74 -14.17
N ASN A 123 -3.20 7.07 -14.00
CA ASN A 123 -4.35 7.81 -13.46
C ASN A 123 -5.58 7.70 -14.38
N THR A 124 -5.41 7.88 -15.69
CA THR A 124 -6.51 7.73 -16.66
C THR A 124 -7.10 6.31 -16.62
N LEU A 125 -6.26 5.27 -16.57
CA LEU A 125 -6.71 3.88 -16.53
C LEU A 125 -7.40 3.51 -15.22
N ALA A 126 -7.09 4.17 -14.11
CA ALA A 126 -7.76 3.95 -12.83
C ALA A 126 -9.24 4.37 -12.88
N GLU A 127 -9.56 5.38 -13.68
CA GLU A 127 -10.90 5.94 -13.88
C GLU A 127 -11.62 5.35 -15.10
N GLN A 128 -10.89 4.73 -16.01
CA GLN A 128 -11.43 4.22 -17.26
C GLN A 128 -12.31 2.98 -17.02
N PRO A 129 -13.60 2.98 -17.42
CA PRO A 129 -14.52 1.84 -17.22
C PRO A 129 -14.37 0.74 -18.29
N HIS A 130 -13.55 0.95 -19.31
CA HIS A 130 -13.36 0.06 -20.45
C HIS A 130 -11.93 -0.47 -20.50
N GLU A 131 -11.73 -1.57 -21.23
CA GLU A 131 -10.39 -2.12 -21.41
C GLU A 131 -9.43 -1.12 -22.10
N PRO A 132 -8.12 -1.19 -21.83
CA PRO A 132 -7.13 -0.36 -22.49
C PRO A 132 -7.18 -0.49 -24.03
N SER A 133 -7.05 0.62 -24.75
CA SER A 133 -6.89 0.63 -26.21
C SER A 133 -5.57 -0.04 -26.62
N ALA A 134 -5.38 -0.36 -27.90
CA ALA A 134 -4.11 -0.91 -28.39
C ALA A 134 -2.92 0.03 -28.11
N GLU A 135 -3.13 1.35 -28.23
CA GLU A 135 -2.12 2.36 -27.90
C GLU A 135 -1.78 2.38 -26.41
N GLN A 136 -2.81 2.32 -25.56
CA GLN A 136 -2.60 2.26 -24.11
C GLN A 136 -1.89 0.96 -23.71
N ARG A 137 -2.22 -0.19 -24.33
CA ARG A 137 -1.51 -1.46 -24.11
C ARG A 137 -0.04 -1.36 -24.50
N ALA A 138 0.28 -0.79 -25.66
CA ALA A 138 1.67 -0.58 -26.06
C ALA A 138 2.44 0.35 -25.10
N ALA A 139 1.79 1.38 -24.56
CA ALA A 139 2.36 2.24 -23.53
C ALA A 139 2.59 1.49 -22.21
N ILE A 140 1.65 0.64 -21.78
CA ILE A 140 1.78 -0.25 -20.62
C ILE A 140 2.88 -1.29 -20.85
N GLU A 141 3.07 -1.82 -22.05
CA GLU A 141 4.12 -2.83 -22.29
C GLU A 141 5.52 -2.21 -22.26
N THR A 142 5.65 -0.95 -22.66
CA THR A 142 6.95 -0.27 -22.80
C THR A 142 7.32 0.64 -21.62
N HIS A 143 6.44 0.81 -20.63
CA HIS A 143 6.64 1.82 -19.58
C HIS A 143 7.87 1.57 -18.70
N ALA A 144 8.26 0.32 -18.45
CA ALA A 144 9.39 0.01 -17.58
C ALA A 144 10.70 0.55 -18.17
N ALA A 145 10.99 0.19 -19.43
CA ALA A 145 12.13 0.70 -20.18
C ALA A 145 12.09 2.23 -20.33
N ARG A 146 10.92 2.80 -20.65
CA ARG A 146 10.74 4.26 -20.75
C ARG A 146 10.97 4.97 -19.41
N SER A 147 10.53 4.39 -18.29
CA SER A 147 10.72 4.93 -16.95
C SER A 147 12.21 4.95 -16.59
N ALA A 148 12.95 3.87 -16.86
CA ALA A 148 14.40 3.85 -16.68
C ALA A 148 15.11 4.89 -17.56
N GLN A 149 14.68 5.06 -18.81
CA GLN A 149 15.19 6.11 -19.70
C GLN A 149 14.96 7.51 -19.11
N TRP A 150 13.72 7.84 -18.73
CA TRP A 150 13.39 9.14 -18.13
C TRP A 150 14.20 9.41 -16.88
N LEU A 151 14.37 8.41 -16.01
CA LEU A 151 15.19 8.56 -14.80
C LEU A 151 16.66 8.88 -15.13
N ARG A 152 17.25 8.25 -16.16
CA ARG A 152 18.59 8.60 -16.65
C ARG A 152 18.65 10.05 -17.13
N GLU A 153 17.66 10.49 -17.90
CA GLU A 153 17.56 11.89 -18.39
C GLU A 153 17.39 12.91 -17.25
N LEU A 154 16.74 12.50 -16.16
CA LEU A 154 16.56 13.28 -14.93
C LEU A 154 17.78 13.24 -13.99
N GLY A 155 18.88 12.61 -14.41
CA GLY A 155 20.15 12.58 -13.68
C GLY A 155 20.32 11.45 -12.68
N VAL A 156 19.46 10.43 -12.69
CA VAL A 156 19.64 9.23 -11.86
C VAL A 156 20.84 8.44 -12.37
N THR A 157 21.78 8.14 -11.47
CA THR A 157 23.02 7.40 -11.75
C THR A 157 23.16 6.09 -10.98
N ASP A 158 22.24 5.82 -10.05
CA ASP A 158 22.18 4.57 -9.30
C ASP A 158 21.78 3.41 -10.23
N ALA A 159 22.74 2.51 -10.50
CA ALA A 159 22.57 1.41 -11.43
C ALA A 159 21.53 0.38 -10.94
N ASP A 160 21.49 0.10 -9.63
CA ASP A 160 20.56 -0.88 -9.05
C ASP A 160 19.13 -0.35 -9.10
N TRP A 161 18.94 0.95 -8.84
CA TRP A 161 17.65 1.62 -9.01
C TRP A 161 17.16 1.52 -10.46
N LEU A 162 18.00 1.96 -11.42
CA LEU A 162 17.64 1.93 -12.84
C LEU A 162 17.36 0.51 -13.34
N HIS A 163 18.19 -0.46 -12.95
CA HIS A 163 18.01 -1.88 -13.27
C HIS A 163 16.68 -2.42 -12.74
N THR A 164 16.40 -2.16 -11.46
CA THR A 164 15.15 -2.58 -10.82
C THR A 164 13.93 -2.00 -11.56
N VAL A 165 13.96 -0.72 -11.93
CA VAL A 165 12.88 -0.08 -12.71
C VAL A 165 12.75 -0.68 -14.10
N GLU A 166 13.86 -0.92 -14.79
CA GLU A 166 13.84 -1.43 -16.17
C GLU A 166 13.27 -2.85 -16.26
N LEU A 167 13.54 -3.69 -15.26
CA LEU A 167 13.22 -5.12 -15.29
C LEU A 167 12.02 -5.53 -14.42
N HIS A 168 11.30 -4.60 -13.79
CA HIS A 168 10.19 -4.94 -12.88
C HIS A 168 8.97 -5.60 -13.56
N HIS A 169 8.99 -5.84 -14.87
CA HIS A 169 8.00 -6.67 -15.58
C HIS A 169 8.59 -7.89 -16.29
N GLU A 170 9.91 -8.05 -16.30
CA GLU A 170 10.57 -9.16 -16.98
C GLU A 170 10.34 -10.51 -16.25
N PRO A 171 10.36 -11.64 -16.96
CA PRO A 171 10.25 -12.96 -16.35
C PRO A 171 11.30 -13.22 -15.26
N GLN A 172 10.95 -13.99 -14.23
CA GLN A 172 11.67 -14.04 -12.96
C GLN A 172 12.96 -14.86 -12.95
N ASP A 173 13.26 -15.62 -14.00
CA ASP A 173 14.16 -16.77 -13.90
C ASP A 173 15.63 -16.41 -13.55
N ASP A 174 16.06 -15.17 -13.82
CA ASP A 174 17.42 -14.67 -13.51
C ASP A 174 17.45 -13.29 -12.81
N LEU A 175 16.34 -12.83 -12.21
CA LEU A 175 16.27 -11.51 -11.58
C LEU A 175 16.79 -11.52 -10.14
N ASP A 176 17.43 -10.41 -9.75
CA ASP A 176 17.89 -10.22 -8.39
C ASP A 176 16.73 -10.07 -7.38
N THR A 177 17.05 -10.20 -6.08
CA THR A 177 16.03 -10.20 -5.02
C THR A 177 15.25 -8.87 -4.95
N PRO A 178 15.89 -7.68 -5.03
CA PRO A 178 15.18 -6.40 -5.11
C PRO A 178 14.16 -6.32 -6.26
N THR A 179 14.53 -6.70 -7.49
CA THR A 179 13.62 -6.64 -8.64
C THR A 179 12.46 -7.60 -8.50
N ARG A 180 12.73 -8.84 -8.05
CA ARG A 180 11.67 -9.83 -7.79
C ARG A 180 10.75 -9.39 -6.65
N LEU A 181 11.28 -8.69 -5.64
CA LEU A 181 10.46 -8.10 -4.58
C LEU A 181 9.58 -6.99 -5.14
N LEU A 182 10.12 -6.09 -5.96
CA LEU A 182 9.34 -5.02 -6.58
C LEU A 182 8.17 -5.57 -7.41
N GLN A 183 8.42 -6.60 -8.20
CA GLN A 183 7.40 -7.34 -8.95
C GLN A 183 6.29 -7.93 -8.07
N ALA A 184 6.66 -8.48 -6.91
CA ALA A 184 5.70 -9.07 -6.00
C ALA A 184 4.84 -7.99 -5.33
N VAL A 185 5.45 -6.90 -4.87
CA VAL A 185 4.72 -5.81 -4.21
C VAL A 185 3.86 -5.02 -5.19
N ASP A 186 4.30 -4.79 -6.44
CA ASP A 186 3.49 -4.09 -7.46
C ASP A 186 2.20 -4.86 -7.75
N ARG A 187 2.33 -6.18 -7.99
CA ARG A 187 1.18 -7.07 -8.19
C ARG A 187 0.28 -7.13 -6.95
N TYR A 188 0.86 -7.12 -5.75
CA TYR A 188 0.10 -7.16 -4.51
C TYR A 188 -0.65 -5.83 -4.27
N ALA A 189 0.01 -4.69 -4.43
CA ALA A 189 -0.57 -3.36 -4.33
C ALA A 189 -1.72 -3.17 -5.35
N ALA A 190 -1.52 -3.60 -6.60
CA ALA A 190 -2.56 -3.54 -7.63
C ALA A 190 -3.76 -4.46 -7.38
N GLN A 191 -3.63 -5.47 -6.49
CA GLN A 191 -4.75 -6.32 -6.08
C GLN A 191 -5.59 -5.69 -4.98
N ILE A 192 -4.95 -5.03 -4.01
CA ILE A 192 -5.60 -4.46 -2.83
C ILE A 192 -6.10 -3.02 -3.06
N SER A 193 -5.52 -2.29 -4.01
CA SER A 193 -5.99 -0.96 -4.41
C SER A 193 -7.15 -1.05 -5.41
N PRO A 194 -8.32 -0.43 -5.14
CA PRO A 194 -9.45 -0.44 -6.06
C PRO A 194 -9.18 0.37 -7.33
N ARG A 195 -9.73 -0.08 -8.47
CA ARG A 195 -9.83 0.66 -9.74
C ARG A 195 -11.29 0.59 -10.23
N GLU A 196 -11.72 1.49 -11.10
CA GLU A 196 -13.11 1.49 -11.62
C GLU A 196 -13.47 0.16 -12.33
N THR A 197 -12.54 -0.39 -13.12
CA THR A 197 -12.71 -1.69 -13.80
C THR A 197 -12.43 -2.90 -12.91
N ARG A 198 -11.84 -2.70 -11.72
CA ARG A 198 -11.39 -3.78 -10.84
C ARG A 198 -11.64 -3.42 -9.39
N ALA A 199 -12.69 -4.00 -8.82
CA ALA A 199 -12.87 -3.97 -7.38
C ALA A 199 -11.60 -4.50 -6.68
N GLY A 200 -11.03 -3.69 -5.78
CA GLY A 200 -9.89 -4.09 -4.95
C GLY A 200 -10.27 -5.36 -4.20
N ARG A 201 -9.49 -6.43 -4.38
CA ARG A 201 -9.75 -7.72 -3.73
C ARG A 201 -8.95 -7.75 -2.44
N CYS A 202 -9.62 -7.95 -1.31
CA CYS A 202 -8.91 -8.45 -0.14
C CYS A 202 -8.44 -9.87 -0.49
N VAL A 203 -7.18 -10.18 -0.14
CA VAL A 203 -6.48 -11.39 -0.58
C VAL A 203 -7.13 -12.60 0.10
N THR A 204 -8.17 -13.14 -0.53
CA THR A 204 -8.73 -14.45 -0.18
C THR A 204 -7.65 -15.53 -0.38
N ASP A 205 -7.90 -16.76 0.09
CA ASP A 205 -6.97 -17.89 -0.09
C ASP A 205 -6.45 -18.06 -1.53
N SER A 206 -7.24 -17.67 -2.54
CA SER A 206 -6.86 -17.69 -3.95
C SER A 206 -5.76 -16.68 -4.30
N GLY A 207 -5.82 -15.46 -3.73
CA GLY A 207 -4.79 -14.45 -3.89
C GLY A 207 -3.54 -14.79 -3.08
N ARG A 208 -3.71 -15.41 -1.91
CA ARG A 208 -2.61 -15.94 -1.08
C ARG A 208 -1.81 -17.00 -1.84
N GLN A 209 -2.49 -17.95 -2.47
CA GLN A 209 -1.86 -18.95 -3.33
C GLN A 209 -1.16 -18.29 -4.52
N ALA A 210 -1.74 -17.29 -5.17
CA ALA A 210 -1.08 -16.59 -6.28
C ALA A 210 0.20 -15.82 -5.86
N VAL A 211 0.26 -15.33 -4.63
CA VAL A 211 1.43 -14.63 -4.08
C VAL A 211 2.52 -15.63 -3.66
N VAL A 212 2.13 -16.78 -3.09
CA VAL A 212 3.06 -17.78 -2.51
C VAL A 212 3.49 -18.88 -3.49
N ALA A 213 2.67 -19.20 -4.48
CA ALA A 213 2.96 -20.26 -5.43
C ALA A 213 3.91 -19.77 -6.52
N HIS A 214 4.99 -20.52 -6.77
CA HIS A 214 5.68 -20.46 -8.06
C HIS A 214 4.95 -21.28 -9.13
N SER A 215 5.22 -20.95 -10.39
CA SER A 215 4.79 -21.70 -11.59
C SER A 215 5.20 -23.17 -11.59
N GLN A 216 6.13 -23.59 -10.72
CA GLN A 216 6.64 -24.97 -10.63
C GLN A 216 6.40 -25.64 -9.27
N GLY A 217 5.49 -25.12 -8.42
CA GLY A 217 5.12 -25.77 -7.15
C GLY A 217 6.10 -25.58 -5.98
N ALA A 218 7.18 -24.82 -6.16
CA ALA A 218 8.06 -24.39 -5.08
C ALA A 218 7.50 -23.17 -4.32
N VAL A 219 7.88 -23.02 -3.04
CA VAL A 219 7.48 -21.87 -2.21
C VAL A 219 8.21 -20.62 -2.70
N ASN A 220 7.45 -19.59 -3.08
CA ASN A 220 7.99 -18.28 -3.38
C ASN A 220 8.47 -17.60 -2.09
N ALA A 221 9.79 -17.59 -1.85
CA ALA A 221 10.40 -16.99 -0.66
C ALA A 221 9.96 -15.53 -0.44
N ILE A 222 9.83 -14.76 -1.54
CA ILE A 222 9.37 -13.37 -1.51
C ILE A 222 7.89 -13.30 -1.14
N GLY A 223 7.07 -14.17 -1.72
CA GLY A 223 5.65 -14.26 -1.37
C GLY A 223 5.43 -14.62 0.10
N HIS A 224 6.24 -15.56 0.61
CA HIS A 224 6.22 -15.92 2.02
C HIS A 224 6.68 -14.77 2.94
N ALA A 225 7.77 -14.09 2.58
CA ALA A 225 8.27 -12.92 3.32
C ALA A 225 7.25 -11.79 3.34
N LEU A 226 6.59 -11.53 2.20
CA LEU A 226 5.51 -10.55 2.08
C LEU A 226 4.36 -10.88 3.03
N LEU A 227 3.83 -12.12 2.99
CA LEU A 227 2.73 -12.52 3.88
C LEU A 227 3.12 -12.50 5.36
N ARG A 228 4.32 -12.97 5.70
CA ARG A 228 4.79 -12.97 7.09
C ARG A 228 4.94 -11.55 7.63
N THR A 229 5.39 -10.62 6.79
CA THR A 229 5.64 -9.23 7.19
C THR A 229 4.36 -8.40 7.20
N VAL A 230 3.48 -8.59 6.22
CA VAL A 230 2.33 -7.72 5.96
C VAL A 230 1.04 -8.31 6.53
N GLY A 231 1.01 -9.61 6.78
CA GLY A 231 -0.19 -10.35 7.18
C GLY A 231 -1.03 -10.80 5.99
N ILE A 232 -2.00 -11.67 6.25
CA ILE A 232 -2.96 -12.12 5.22
C ILE A 232 -3.86 -10.94 4.82
N CYS A 233 -4.35 -10.21 5.81
CA CYS A 233 -5.11 -8.99 5.64
C CYS A 233 -4.30 -7.81 6.22
N PRO A 234 -3.68 -6.96 5.38
CA PRO A 234 -2.91 -5.81 5.88
C PRO A 234 -3.80 -4.81 6.62
N PRO A 235 -3.22 -3.99 7.52
CA PRO A 235 -3.90 -2.84 8.11
C PRO A 235 -4.60 -1.99 7.03
N GLY A 236 -5.88 -1.69 7.21
CA GLY A 236 -6.73 -1.00 6.23
C GLY A 236 -7.68 -1.93 5.46
N SER A 237 -7.45 -3.25 5.50
CA SER A 237 -8.34 -4.23 4.87
C SER A 237 -9.64 -4.39 5.64
N PHE A 238 -10.75 -4.56 4.94
CA PHE A 238 -12.01 -4.96 5.55
C PHE A 238 -12.10 -6.48 5.67
N VAL A 239 -12.64 -6.93 6.81
CA VAL A 239 -12.83 -8.35 7.13
C VAL A 239 -14.19 -8.57 7.77
N ARG A 240 -14.74 -9.75 7.56
CA ARG A 240 -15.88 -10.27 8.31
C ARG A 240 -15.38 -11.18 9.42
N LEU A 241 -15.89 -10.96 10.61
CA LEU A 241 -15.57 -11.76 11.80
C LEU A 241 -16.49 -12.99 11.89
N GLU A 242 -16.14 -13.94 12.76
CA GLU A 242 -16.94 -15.15 13.03
C GLU A 242 -18.37 -14.86 13.54
N ASP A 243 -18.59 -13.69 14.16
CA ASP A 243 -19.91 -13.21 14.59
C ASP A 243 -20.71 -12.52 13.46
N GLU A 244 -20.26 -12.65 12.20
CA GLU A 244 -20.78 -12.00 10.99
C GLU A 244 -20.67 -10.46 10.97
N SER A 245 -20.10 -9.85 12.00
CA SER A 245 -19.85 -8.40 12.01
C SER A 245 -18.72 -8.01 11.06
N THR A 246 -18.71 -6.75 10.62
CA THR A 246 -17.66 -6.22 9.73
C THR A 246 -16.68 -5.37 10.52
N ALA A 247 -15.39 -5.62 10.31
CA ALA A 247 -14.29 -4.91 10.92
C ALA A 247 -13.27 -4.42 9.88
N VAL A 248 -12.43 -3.47 10.29
CA VAL A 248 -11.25 -3.04 9.53
C VAL A 248 -10.00 -3.43 10.31
N VAL A 249 -9.00 -3.99 9.62
CA VAL A 249 -7.72 -4.34 10.21
C VAL A 249 -6.96 -3.08 10.60
N LEU A 250 -6.44 -3.03 11.83
CA LEU A 250 -5.74 -1.86 12.37
C LEU A 250 -4.25 -2.09 12.58
N ARG A 251 -3.85 -3.29 13.02
CA ARG A 251 -2.48 -3.57 13.40
C ARG A 251 -2.14 -5.05 13.27
N ARG A 252 -0.97 -5.36 12.72
CA ARG A 252 -0.43 -6.71 12.65
C ARG A 252 -0.02 -7.20 14.04
N THR A 253 -0.04 -8.52 14.24
CA THR A 253 0.52 -9.19 15.43
C THR A 253 1.67 -10.10 15.00
N ASP A 254 2.21 -10.87 15.93
CA ASP A 254 3.14 -11.97 15.66
C ASP A 254 2.49 -13.14 14.89
N ARG A 255 1.14 -13.18 14.83
CA ARG A 255 0.33 -14.13 14.08
C ARG A 255 -0.24 -13.49 12.81
N PRO A 256 0.25 -13.83 11.60
CA PRO A 256 -0.18 -13.20 10.34
C PRO A 256 -1.69 -13.31 10.01
N ASP A 257 -2.38 -14.24 10.64
CA ASP A 257 -3.81 -14.54 10.50
C ASP A 257 -4.68 -13.94 11.62
N ALA A 258 -4.08 -13.38 12.68
CA ALA A 258 -4.80 -12.87 13.84
C ALA A 258 -4.38 -11.42 14.20
N PRO A 259 -4.69 -10.43 13.34
CA PRO A 259 -4.39 -9.02 13.60
C PRO A 259 -5.38 -8.37 14.58
N TRP A 260 -5.04 -7.20 15.10
CA TRP A 260 -6.02 -6.34 15.78
C TRP A 260 -6.93 -5.68 14.75
N VAL A 261 -8.22 -5.64 15.05
CA VAL A 261 -9.24 -5.07 14.17
C VAL A 261 -10.15 -4.11 14.93
N ALA A 262 -10.83 -3.21 14.23
CA ALA A 262 -11.94 -2.43 14.79
C ALA A 262 -13.23 -2.79 14.08
N ARG A 263 -14.22 -3.26 14.84
CA ARG A 263 -15.57 -3.49 14.35
C ARG A 263 -16.23 -2.17 14.01
N VAL A 264 -16.81 -2.07 12.82
CA VAL A 264 -17.42 -0.86 12.27
C VAL A 264 -18.88 -1.06 11.85
N LEU A 265 -19.28 -2.29 11.50
CA LEU A 265 -20.67 -2.67 11.30
C LEU A 265 -21.01 -3.86 12.20
N ASP A 266 -22.24 -3.92 12.72
CA ASP A 266 -22.76 -5.12 13.37
C ASP A 266 -23.11 -6.23 12.35
N ALA A 267 -23.57 -7.38 12.85
CA ALA A 267 -23.97 -8.52 12.01
C ALA A 267 -25.18 -8.23 11.10
N ALA A 268 -25.98 -7.19 11.42
CA ALA A 268 -27.07 -6.73 10.57
C ALA A 268 -26.61 -5.73 9.49
N GLY A 269 -25.31 -5.38 9.46
CA GLY A 269 -24.75 -4.38 8.55
C GLY A 269 -24.99 -2.94 8.99
N THR A 270 -25.44 -2.72 10.22
CA THR A 270 -25.69 -1.37 10.77
C THR A 270 -24.38 -0.76 11.23
N THR A 271 -24.14 0.50 10.87
CA THR A 271 -22.95 1.23 11.31
C THR A 271 -22.95 1.44 12.82
N LEU A 272 -21.84 1.07 13.46
CA LEU A 272 -21.64 1.34 14.88
C LEU A 272 -21.33 2.81 15.11
N ALA A 273 -21.94 3.40 16.14
CA ALA A 273 -21.65 4.78 16.54
C ALA A 273 -20.20 4.95 17.00
N GLU A 274 -19.66 3.96 17.72
CA GLU A 274 -18.26 3.90 18.15
C GLU A 274 -17.64 2.58 17.70
N PRO A 275 -16.54 2.61 16.92
CA PRO A 275 -15.81 1.40 16.58
C PRO A 275 -15.26 0.71 17.84
N THR A 276 -15.35 -0.61 17.88
CA THR A 276 -14.85 -1.41 19.02
C THR A 276 -13.57 -2.13 18.62
N LEU A 277 -12.49 -1.96 19.40
CA LEU A 277 -11.23 -2.67 19.21
C LEU A 277 -11.39 -4.14 19.61
N ILE A 278 -10.93 -5.05 18.76
CA ILE A 278 -11.03 -6.50 18.94
C ILE A 278 -9.65 -7.13 18.71
N ASP A 279 -9.26 -7.99 19.64
CA ASP A 279 -8.14 -8.90 19.49
C ASP A 279 -8.63 -10.20 18.85
N THR A 280 -8.28 -10.44 17.58
CA THR A 280 -8.72 -11.64 16.86
C THR A 280 -7.97 -12.91 17.29
N ARG A 281 -7.01 -12.81 18.22
CA ARG A 281 -6.35 -13.96 18.84
C ARG A 281 -7.22 -14.63 19.91
N LEU A 282 -8.28 -13.96 20.37
CA LEU A 282 -9.23 -14.48 21.35
C LEU A 282 -10.27 -15.39 20.69
N ASP A 283 -10.67 -16.44 21.41
CA ASP A 283 -11.65 -17.41 20.92
C ASP A 283 -12.99 -16.73 20.54
N GLY A 284 -13.52 -17.07 19.35
CA GLY A 284 -14.77 -16.53 18.82
C GLY A 284 -14.67 -15.13 18.20
N CYS A 285 -13.46 -14.56 18.13
CA CYS A 285 -13.19 -13.27 17.49
C CYS A 285 -12.40 -13.40 16.18
N GLY A 286 -12.33 -14.61 15.62
CA GLY A 286 -11.53 -14.90 14.43
C GLY A 286 -12.02 -14.18 13.18
N ILE A 287 -11.17 -14.13 12.15
CA ILE A 287 -11.53 -13.62 10.82
C ILE A 287 -12.15 -14.76 10.03
N ALA A 288 -13.42 -14.62 9.66
CA ALA A 288 -14.13 -15.57 8.82
C ALA A 288 -13.83 -15.34 7.33
N ALA A 289 -13.75 -14.08 6.88
CA ALA A 289 -13.45 -13.77 5.49
C ALA A 289 -12.86 -12.37 5.27
N ALA A 290 -12.03 -12.27 4.25
CA ALA A 290 -11.60 -11.03 3.62
C ALA A 290 -12.75 -10.38 2.80
N LEU A 291 -12.96 -9.07 2.92
CA LEU A 291 -14.02 -8.34 2.20
C LEU A 291 -13.47 -7.39 1.13
N VAL A 292 -14.23 -7.22 0.05
CA VAL A 292 -13.92 -6.23 -1.00
C VAL A 292 -14.28 -4.84 -0.48
N THR A 293 -13.33 -3.90 -0.51
CA THR A 293 -13.50 -2.55 0.05
C THR A 293 -14.76 -1.84 -0.49
N GLN A 294 -15.01 -1.94 -1.81
CA GLN A 294 -16.15 -1.31 -2.46
C GLN A 294 -17.51 -1.85 -2.02
N THR A 295 -17.57 -3.06 -1.45
CA THR A 295 -18.83 -3.64 -0.97
C THR A 295 -19.20 -3.15 0.44
N VAL A 296 -18.25 -2.55 1.17
CA VAL A 296 -18.47 -2.08 2.54
C VAL A 296 -18.91 -0.61 2.50
N ARG A 297 -20.18 -0.36 2.75
CA ARG A 297 -20.77 0.99 2.77
C ARG A 297 -20.69 1.59 4.18
N VAL A 298 -19.52 2.08 4.56
CA VAL A 298 -19.31 2.73 5.87
C VAL A 298 -18.44 3.98 5.72
N ARG A 299 -18.80 5.05 6.43
CA ARG A 299 -17.93 6.22 6.57
C ARG A 299 -17.07 6.04 7.81
N LEU A 300 -15.78 5.89 7.61
CA LEU A 300 -14.83 5.68 8.69
C LEU A 300 -14.44 7.00 9.37
N ASN A 301 -14.33 6.97 10.70
CA ASN A 301 -13.62 8.00 11.46
C ASN A 301 -12.16 7.58 11.60
N HIS A 302 -11.33 7.92 10.60
CA HIS A 302 -9.92 7.48 10.55
C HIS A 302 -9.11 7.90 11.77
N ALA A 303 -9.29 9.11 12.29
CA ALA A 303 -8.57 9.58 13.47
C ALA A 303 -8.94 8.75 14.72
N ARG A 304 -10.20 8.33 14.86
CA ARG A 304 -10.62 7.41 15.92
C ARG A 304 -10.02 6.01 15.75
N LEU A 305 -10.01 5.48 14.53
CA LEU A 305 -9.46 4.16 14.22
C LEU A 305 -7.94 4.10 14.43
N LEU A 306 -7.20 5.15 14.04
CA LEU A 306 -5.77 5.29 14.31
C LEU A 306 -5.48 5.40 15.80
N HIS A 307 -6.33 6.10 16.55
CA HIS A 307 -6.24 6.12 18.01
C HIS A 307 -6.44 4.71 18.63
N LEU A 308 -7.44 3.95 18.17
CA LEU A 308 -7.64 2.56 18.59
C LEU A 308 -6.43 1.66 18.23
N SER A 309 -5.84 1.86 17.04
CA SER A 309 -4.61 1.15 16.63
C SER A 309 -3.43 1.41 17.56
N ARG A 310 -3.34 2.62 18.15
CA ARG A 310 -2.33 2.93 19.17
C ARG A 310 -2.62 2.30 20.52
N ILE A 311 -3.89 2.18 20.91
CA ILE A 311 -4.25 1.45 22.15
C ILE A 311 -3.80 -0.01 22.03
N ALA A 312 -3.95 -0.63 20.86
CA ALA A 312 -3.48 -1.99 20.60
C ALA A 312 -1.96 -2.18 20.77
N LEU A 313 -1.13 -1.13 20.70
CA LEU A 313 0.32 -1.23 20.96
C LEU A 313 0.64 -1.47 22.44
N ALA A 314 -0.28 -1.12 23.35
CA ALA A 314 -0.06 -1.24 24.79
C ALA A 314 -0.37 -2.66 25.32
N HIS A 315 -0.79 -3.58 24.44
CA HIS A 315 -1.21 -4.95 24.73
C HIS A 315 -0.35 -5.96 23.98
#